data_AF-A0A972Z8Q5-F1
#
_entry.id   AF-A0A972Z8Q5-F1
#
_cell.length_a   1.000
_cell.length_b   1.000
_cell.length_c   1.000
_cell.angle_alpha   90.00
_cell.angle_beta   90.00
_cell.angle_gamma   90.00
#
_symmetry.space_group_name_H-M   'P 1'
#
loop_
_entity.id
_entity.type
_entity.pdbx_description
1 polymer ?
#
loop_
_entity_poly.entity_id
_entity_poly.type
_entity_poly.pdbx_seq_one_letter_code
_entity_poly.pdbx_strand_id
1 'polypeptide(L)' 'MEQMKVILNEKDMPRQWYNIMADLPTPMSPPLHPGTGQPLNPDDMA' A
#
# COMPACT_ATOMS: atom_id res chain seq x y z
N MET A 1 -31.94 -7.85 -6.99
CA MET A 1 -31.16 -6.64 -7.34
C MET A 1 -30.71 -6.81 -8.77
N GLU A 2 -31.07 -5.88 -9.66
CA GLU A 2 -30.56 -5.89 -11.04
C GLU A 2 -29.08 -5.48 -11.05
N GLN A 3 -28.28 -6.11 -11.89
CA GLN A 3 -26.87 -5.78 -12.03
C GLN A 3 -26.71 -4.60 -13.02
N MET A 4 -26.09 -3.52 -12.56
CA MET A 4 -25.77 -2.35 -13.39
C MET A 4 -24.29 -2.35 -13.74
N LYS A 5 -23.97 -2.29 -15.03
CA LYS A 5 -22.59 -2.16 -15.53
C LYS A 5 -22.26 -0.70 -15.80
N VAL A 6 -21.15 -0.21 -15.24
CA VAL A 6 -20.60 1.12 -15.52
C VAL A 6 -19.23 0.94 -16.17
N ILE A 7 -19.00 1.62 -17.30
CA ILE A 7 -17.73 1.56 -18.03
C ILE A 7 -16.94 2.83 -17.75
N LEU A 8 -15.66 2.67 -17.38
CA LEU A 8 -14.70 3.76 -17.25
C LEU A 8 -13.94 3.94 -18.58
N ASN A 9 -13.83 5.18 -19.07
CA ASN A 9 -13.01 5.43 -20.27
C ASN A 9 -11.53 5.44 -19.90
N GLU A 10 -10.65 5.09 -20.85
CA GLU A 10 -9.21 5.07 -20.63
C GLU A 10 -8.63 6.42 -20.20
N LYS A 11 -9.17 7.53 -20.73
CA LYS A 11 -8.78 8.90 -20.34
C LYS A 11 -9.03 9.22 -18.86
N ASP A 12 -9.96 8.50 -18.25
CA ASP A 12 -10.39 8.67 -16.86
C ASP A 12 -9.63 7.70 -15.93
N MET A 13 -8.70 6.88 -16.46
CA MET A 13 -7.90 5.99 -15.62
C MET A 13 -7.05 6.79 -14.62
N PRO A 14 -7.03 6.39 -13.34
CA PRO A 14 -6.14 6.97 -12.35
C PRO A 14 -4.68 6.85 -12.79
N ARG A 15 -3.91 7.91 -12.57
CA ARG A 15 -2.49 7.99 -12.95
C ARG A 15 -1.54 7.80 -11.77
N GLN A 16 -2.08 7.53 -10.59
CA GLN A 16 -1.37 7.56 -9.33
C GLN A 16 -1.88 6.43 -8.45
N TRP A 17 -0.97 5.83 -7.68
CA TRP A 17 -1.34 5.00 -6.55
C TRP A 17 -1.57 5.87 -5.32
N TYR A 18 -2.56 5.51 -4.52
CA TYR A 18 -2.83 6.16 -3.26
C TYR A 18 -2.22 5.36 -2.12
N ASN A 19 -1.33 6.00 -1.37
CA ASN A 19 -0.68 5.40 -0.21
C ASN A 19 -1.51 5.67 1.06
N ILE A 20 -2.34 4.70 1.44
CA ILE A 20 -3.18 4.79 2.66
C ILE A 20 -2.36 4.91 3.96
N MET A 21 -1.08 4.50 3.97
CA MET A 21 -0.26 4.56 5.19
C MET A 21 -0.10 5.98 5.72
N ALA A 22 -0.18 7.00 4.84
CA ALA A 22 -0.09 8.40 5.22
C ALA A 22 -1.27 8.88 6.09
N ASP A 23 -2.42 8.23 5.96
CA ASP A 23 -3.68 8.62 6.62
C ASP A 23 -4.03 7.72 7.81
N LEU A 24 -3.16 6.77 8.18
CA LEU A 24 -3.38 5.94 9.36
C LEU A 24 -3.33 6.80 10.64
N PRO A 25 -4.22 6.55 11.62
CA PRO A 25 -4.26 7.32 12.87
C PRO A 25 -2.97 7.20 13.69
N THR A 26 -2.23 6.11 13.51
CA THR A 26 -0.93 5.85 14.13
C THR A 26 -0.01 5.18 13.11
N PRO A 27 1.31 5.42 13.15
CA PRO A 27 2.26 4.75 12.27
C PRO A 27 2.21 3.23 12.41
N MET A 28 2.37 2.51 11.29
CA MET A 28 2.54 1.06 11.30
C MET A 28 3.88 0.69 11.94
N SER A 29 3.93 -0.44 12.65
CA SER A 29 5.18 -1.00 13.15
C SER A 29 6.15 -1.29 12.00
N PRO A 30 7.46 -1.08 12.21
CA PRO A 30 8.46 -1.39 11.18
C PRO A 30 8.46 -2.90 10.88
N PRO A 31 8.81 -3.29 9.64
CA PRO A 31 9.01 -4.69 9.31
C PRO A 31 10.16 -5.28 10.13
N LEU A 32 10.08 -6.57 10.42
CA LEU A 32 11.09 -7.29 11.18
C LEU A 32 11.96 -8.13 10.24
N HIS A 33 13.25 -8.21 10.55
CA HIS A 33 14.16 -9.11 9.87
C HIS A 33 13.77 -10.58 10.18
N PRO A 34 13.64 -11.47 9.17
CA PRO A 34 13.09 -12.81 9.36
C PRO A 34 13.97 -13.72 10.24
N GLY A 35 15.29 -13.54 10.23
CA GLY A 35 16.24 -14.28 11.09
C GLY A 35 16.35 -13.77 12.53
N THR A 36 16.48 -12.46 12.76
CA THR A 36 16.73 -11.89 14.10
C THR A 36 15.45 -11.48 14.84
N GLY A 37 14.34 -11.29 14.12
CA GLY A 37 13.09 -10.75 14.68
C GLY A 37 13.19 -9.30 15.14
N GLN A 38 14.28 -8.61 14.84
CA GLN A 38 14.48 -7.19 15.17
C GLN A 38 14.00 -6.30 14.02
N PRO A 39 13.71 -5.00 14.27
CA PRO A 39 13.42 -4.04 13.22
C PRO A 39 14.48 -4.05 12.12
N LEU A 40 14.02 -4.07 10.88
CA LEU A 40 14.85 -4.09 9.68
C LEU A 40 15.65 -2.79 9.54
N ASN A 41 16.93 -2.88 9.22
CA ASN A 41 17.79 -1.74 8.87
C ASN A 41 18.00 -1.66 7.36
N PRO A 42 18.41 -0.50 6.80
CA PRO A 42 18.66 -0.36 5.36
C PRO A 42 19.66 -1.38 4.80
N ASP A 43 20.69 -1.73 5.57
CA ASP A 43 21.70 -2.71 5.16
C ASP A 43 21.13 -4.14 5.00
N ASP A 44 19.98 -4.44 5.61
CA ASP A 44 19.29 -5.73 5.47
C ASP A 44 18.48 -5.83 4.16
N MET A 45 18.33 -4.73 3.42
CA MET A 45 17.45 -4.60 2.23
C MET A 45 18.21 -4.48 0.91
N ALA A 46 19.54 -4.60 0.92
CA ALA A 46 20.43 -4.37 -0.22
C ALA A 46 20.56 -5.58 -1.17
#